data_AF-A0A7L8AF57-F1
#
_entry.id   AF-A0A7L8AF57-F1
#
_cell.length_a   1.000
_cell.length_b   1.000
_cell.length_c   1.000
_cell.angle_alpha   90.00
_cell.angle_beta   90.00
_cell.angle_gamma   90.00
#
_symmetry.space_group_name_H-M   'P 1'
#
loop_
_entity.id
_entity.type
_entity.pdbx_description
1 polymer ?
#
loop_
_entity_poly.entity_id
_entity_poly.type
_entity_poly.pdbx_seq_one_letter_code
_entity_poly.pdbx_strand_id
1 'polypeptide(L)'
;MQQSPEQFKQIIEAKVLPIAQQLGTRQGFFEYWFKILPRCKSHKAAFDLTNLLYLKIFKEQKYTSFDSFRNQKNTYLKKIRR
;
A
#
# COMPACT_ATOMS: atom_id res chain seq x y z
N MET A 1 3.04 -14.42 30.99
CA MET A 1 4.23 -13.62 30.61
C MET A 1 3.74 -12.36 29.92
N GLN A 2 3.87 -11.19 30.55
CA GLN A 2 3.59 -9.90 29.90
C GLN A 2 4.80 -9.52 29.05
N GLN A 3 4.57 -9.27 27.76
CA GLN A 3 5.62 -8.80 26.86
C GLN A 3 6.03 -7.38 27.27
N SER A 4 7.32 -7.07 27.23
CA SER A 4 7.78 -5.70 27.50
C SER A 4 7.30 -4.76 26.38
N PRO A 5 7.09 -3.46 26.65
CA PRO A 5 6.74 -2.48 25.62
C PRO A 5 7.68 -2.50 24.40
N GLU A 6 8.96 -2.79 24.62
CA GLU A 6 10.01 -2.88 23.60
C GLU A 6 9.82 -4.13 22.72
N GLN A 7 9.51 -5.28 23.33
CA GLN A 7 9.21 -6.50 22.59
C GLN A 7 7.95 -6.32 21.73
N PHE A 8 6.93 -5.64 22.27
CA PHE A 8 5.73 -5.33 21.51
C PHE A 8 6.00 -4.40 20.32
N LYS A 9 6.85 -3.37 20.53
CA LYS A 9 7.30 -2.47 19.45
C LYS A 9 8.03 -3.23 18.34
N GLN A 10 8.97 -4.10 18.69
CA GLN A 10 9.72 -4.92 17.72
C GLN A 10 8.79 -5.82 16.89
N ILE A 11 7.77 -6.43 17.51
CA ILE A 11 6.78 -7.26 16.80
C ILE A 11 5.97 -6.43 15.81
N ILE A 12 5.57 -5.21 16.18
CA ILE A 12 4.86 -4.31 15.27
C ILE A 12 5.77 -3.91 14.11
N GLU A 13 7.00 -3.48 14.39
CA GLU A 13 7.97 -3.09 13.38
C GLU A 13 8.26 -4.24 12.39
N ALA A 14 8.42 -5.47 12.89
CA ALA A 14 8.62 -6.66 12.07
C ALA A 14 7.43 -6.96 11.14
N LYS A 15 6.20 -6.64 11.56
CA LYS A 15 5.00 -6.78 10.72
C LYS A 15 4.81 -5.64 9.73
N VAL A 16 5.20 -4.43 10.11
CA VAL A 16 5.06 -3.22 9.29
C VAL A 16 6.15 -3.16 8.22
N LEU A 17 7.37 -3.58 8.52
CA LEU A 17 8.52 -3.47 7.61
C LEU A 17 8.29 -4.11 6.23
N PRO A 18 7.76 -5.35 6.09
CA PRO A 18 7.48 -5.93 4.78
C PRO A 18 6.43 -5.15 3.99
N ILE A 19 5.40 -4.64 4.69
CA ILE A 19 4.35 -3.82 4.09
C ILE A 19 4.94 -2.50 3.61
N ALA A 20 5.81 -1.87 4.42
CA ALA A 20 6.51 -0.65 4.07
C ALA A 20 7.40 -0.86 2.85
N GLN A 21 8.22 -1.91 2.83
CA GLN A 21 9.07 -2.26 1.68
C GLN A 21 8.25 -2.47 0.40
N GLN A 22 7.12 -3.18 0.49
CA GLN A 22 6.23 -3.38 -0.65
C GLN A 22 5.64 -2.05 -1.13
N LEU A 23 5.01 -1.29 -0.25
CA LEU A 23 4.32 -0.05 -0.61
C LEU A 23 5.26 1.10 -1.02
N GLY A 24 6.50 1.09 -0.54
CA GLY A 24 7.53 2.06 -0.86
C GLY A 24 7.86 2.12 -2.35
N THR A 25 7.76 0.99 -3.05
CA THR A 25 7.99 0.93 -4.50
C THR A 25 6.73 1.23 -5.31
N ARG A 26 6.89 1.73 -6.54
CA ARG A 26 5.75 1.92 -7.46
C ARG A 26 5.06 0.59 -7.79
N GLN A 27 5.85 -0.45 -8.07
CA GLN A 27 5.33 -1.78 -8.41
C GLN A 27 4.60 -2.41 -7.23
N GLY A 28 5.22 -2.45 -6.05
CA GLY A 28 4.63 -3.08 -4.88
C GLY A 28 3.36 -2.36 -4.40
N PHE A 29 3.25 -1.04 -4.58
CA PHE A 29 1.97 -0.34 -4.38
C PHE A 29 0.85 -0.91 -5.26
N PHE A 30 1.11 -1.10 -6.56
CA PHE A 30 0.11 -1.66 -7.46
C PHE A 30 -0.20 -3.12 -7.13
N GLU A 31 0.81 -3.95 -6.86
CA GLU A 31 0.61 -5.34 -6.47
C GLU A 31 -0.25 -5.46 -5.21
N TYR A 32 0.00 -4.61 -4.20
CA TYR A 32 -0.82 -4.56 -3.00
C TYR A 32 -2.26 -4.13 -3.33
N TRP A 33 -2.44 -3.10 -4.15
CA TRP A 33 -3.76 -2.67 -4.59
C TRP A 33 -4.52 -3.78 -5.32
N PHE A 34 -3.88 -4.48 -6.26
CA PHE A 34 -4.47 -5.62 -6.98
C PHE A 34 -4.83 -6.76 -6.01
N LYS A 35 -4.00 -7.01 -5.00
CA LYS A 35 -4.24 -8.05 -3.98
C LYS A 35 -5.48 -7.77 -3.14
N ILE A 36 -5.73 -6.52 -2.77
CA ILE A 36 -6.89 -6.16 -1.93
C ILE A 36 -8.14 -5.84 -2.74
N LEU A 37 -8.01 -5.54 -4.03
CA LEU A 37 -9.12 -5.18 -4.91
C LEU A 37 -10.31 -6.16 -4.85
N PRO A 38 -10.12 -7.51 -4.90
CA PRO A 38 -11.23 -8.47 -4.82
C PRO A 38 -12.01 -8.43 -3.51
N ARG A 39 -11.43 -7.84 -2.46
CA ARG A 39 -12.04 -7.71 -1.13
C ARG A 39 -12.74 -6.36 -0.94
N CYS A 40 -12.62 -5.47 -1.92
CA CYS A 40 -13.15 -4.11 -1.86
C CYS A 40 -14.36 -3.97 -2.78
N LYS A 41 -15.33 -3.16 -2.37
CA LYS A 41 -16.56 -2.89 -3.15
C LYS A 41 -16.28 -2.17 -4.47
N SER A 42 -15.16 -1.46 -4.57
CA SER A 42 -14.80 -0.70 -5.77
C SER A 42 -13.29 -0.49 -5.88
N HIS A 43 -12.87 -0.14 -7.09
CA HIS A 43 -11.49 0.27 -7.38
C HIS A 43 -11.05 1.47 -6.53
N LYS A 44 -11.97 2.43 -6.31
CA LYS A 44 -11.73 3.59 -5.47
C LYS A 44 -11.56 3.20 -4.00
N ALA A 45 -12.37 2.28 -3.48
CA ALA A 45 -12.23 1.81 -2.11
C ALA A 45 -10.88 1.11 -1.88
N ALA A 46 -10.44 0.27 -2.82
CA ALA A 46 -9.11 -0.35 -2.77
C ALA A 46 -7.98 0.70 -2.83
N PHE A 47 -8.16 1.74 -3.64
CA PHE A 47 -7.21 2.86 -3.71
C PHE A 47 -7.15 3.61 -2.37
N ASP A 48 -8.29 4.02 -1.84
CA ASP A 48 -8.38 4.79 -0.59
C ASP A 48 -7.71 4.01 0.56
N LEU A 49 -7.93 2.69 0.65
CA LEU A 49 -7.30 1.83 1.65
C LEU A 49 -5.78 1.71 1.46
N THR A 50 -5.31 1.50 0.23
CA THR A 50 -3.88 1.36 -0.04
C THR A 50 -3.14 2.69 0.20
N ASN A 51 -3.73 3.81 -0.22
CA ASN A 51 -3.16 5.14 -0.06
C ASN A 51 -3.21 5.59 1.42
N LEU A 52 -4.26 5.21 2.17
CA LEU A 52 -4.32 5.42 3.61
C LEU A 52 -3.22 4.63 4.33
N LEU A 53 -3.00 3.37 3.96
CA LEU A 53 -1.93 2.55 4.54
C LEU A 53 -0.55 3.15 4.24
N TYR A 54 -0.32 3.59 3.00
CA TYR A 54 0.89 4.32 2.61
C TYR A 54 1.08 5.58 3.48
N LEU A 55 0.03 6.39 3.65
CA LEU A 55 0.05 7.58 4.50
C LEU A 55 0.41 7.27 5.95
N LYS A 56 -0.12 6.18 6.52
CA LYS A 56 0.19 5.83 7.91
C LYS A 56 1.67 5.45 8.11
N ILE A 57 2.28 4.81 7.11
CA ILE A 57 3.68 4.37 7.15
C ILE A 57 4.63 5.53 6.80
N PHE A 58 4.40 6.21 5.68
CA PHE A 58 5.33 7.20 5.12
C PHE A 58 5.00 8.66 5.49
N LYS A 59 3.86 8.90 6.16
CA LYS A 59 3.37 10.25 6.53
C LYS A 59 3.11 11.18 5.34
N GLU A 60 3.02 10.64 4.13
CA GLU A 60 2.68 11.34 2.91
C GLU A 60 1.69 10.51 2.07
N GLN A 61 0.98 11.12 1.12
CA GLN A 61 0.15 10.37 0.17
C GLN A 61 0.98 9.95 -1.05
N LYS A 62 0.87 8.69 -1.49
CA LYS A 62 1.52 8.20 -2.70
C LYS A 62 0.96 8.89 -3.95
N TYR A 63 -0.37 9.02 -3.98
CA TYR A 63 -1.10 9.69 -5.04
C TYR A 63 -2.07 10.68 -4.41
N THR A 64 -2.14 11.87 -4.99
CA THR A 64 -2.98 12.98 -4.53
C THR A 64 -4.47 12.75 -4.78
N SER A 65 -4.81 11.92 -5.79
CA SER A 65 -6.20 11.62 -6.15
C SER A 65 -6.32 10.25 -6.81
N PHE A 66 -7.56 9.75 -6.85
CA PHE A 66 -7.89 8.51 -7.55
C PHE A 66 -7.62 8.63 -9.07
N ASP A 67 -7.83 9.81 -9.67
CA ASP A 67 -7.55 10.04 -11.09
C ASP A 67 -6.05 9.99 -11.40
N SER A 68 -5.22 10.59 -10.54
CA SER A 68 -3.75 10.50 -10.63
C SER A 68 -3.31 9.03 -10.57
N PHE A 69 -3.85 8.28 -9.60
CA PHE A 69 -3.62 6.84 -9.48
C PHE A 69 -4.07 6.08 -10.74
N ARG A 70 -5.26 6.36 -11.27
CA ARG A 70 -5.83 5.68 -12.45
C ARG A 70 -4.95 5.85 -13.68
N ASN A 71 -4.43 7.06 -13.90
CA ASN A 71 -3.50 7.36 -14.98
C ASN A 71 -2.21 6.55 -14.82
N GLN A 72 -1.63 6.55 -13.63
CA GLN A 72 -0.39 5.82 -13.35
C GLN A 72 -0.54 4.30 -13.43
N LYS A 73 -1.70 3.77 -13.03
CA LYS A 73 -2.09 2.36 -13.19
C LYS A 73 -2.15 1.97 -14.67
N ASN A 74 -2.76 2.81 -15.51
CA ASN A 74 -2.86 2.52 -16.95
C ASN A 74 -1.48 2.51 -17.61
N THR A 75 -0.61 3.45 -17.25
CA THR A 75 0.80 3.46 -17.71
C THR A 75 1.56 2.22 -17.25
N TYR A 76 1.39 1.83 -15.98
CA TYR A 76 2.01 0.62 -15.43
C TYR A 76 1.57 -0.64 -16.17
N LEU A 77 0.26 -0.80 -16.40
CA LEU A 77 -0.28 -1.94 -17.16
C LEU A 77 0.20 -1.99 -18.61
N LYS A 78 0.35 -0.83 -19.27
CA LYS A 78 0.94 -0.77 -20.62
C LYS A 78 2.40 -1.22 -20.63
N LYS A 79 3.17 -0.91 -19.58
CA LYS A 79 4.56 -1.34 -19.46
C LYS A 79 4.69 -2.85 -19.25
N ILE A 80 3.80 -3.48 -18.50
CA ILE A 80 3.84 -4.94 -18.25
C ILE A 80 3.42 -5.75 -19.49
N ARG A 81 2.54 -5.20 -20.33
CA ARG A 81 2.06 -5.87 -21.55
C ARG A 81 3.03 -5.81 -22.72
N ARG A 82 4.11 -5.04 -22.60
CA ARG A 82 5.20 -4.95 -23.59
C ARG A 82 6.31 -5.89 -23.17
#